data_AF-A0A7Y3L1C1-F1
#
_entry.id   AF-A0A7Y3L1C1-F1
#
_cell.length_a   1.000
_cell.length_b   1.000
_cell.length_c   1.000
_cell.angle_alpha   90.00
_cell.angle_beta   90.00
_cell.angle_gamma   90.00
#
_symmetry.space_group_name_H-M   'P 1'
#
loop_
_entity.id
_entity.type
_entity.pdbx_description
1 polymer ?
#
loop_
_entity_poly.entity_id
_entity_poly.type
_entity_poly.pdbx_seq_one_letter_code
_entity_poly.pdbx_strand_id
1 'polypeptide(L)'
;MRYWAYINGEVPGSFSPEQLAAVPGVSNATLVCPAEGEIDEKSWRRAGEFDEVARALAERDAAPAAAPSPAPAAAAAASTAVSATSDVDSMLDSSSAKLFNHVADLMKELEMRREEKALVLSLQRQMTALKDELAQSRDRSAMLELRLLKIGELEETARKDQAVIQSLQSNLQAREKAHEEARQSLDRMKNELEATRRRQFEANTDLSVRNRLVDKLSKDLSDKELALAKALNVIRRLEEDLHRLCPGLAAAPPVVTEPLASPPEAAPMTELSVPAAPKPPAPSAPLPTVTADEPAPAPAYLEPPHAVEGSKPQLALAALLKRFFPGQPH
;
A
#
# COMPACT_ATOMS: atom_id res chain seq x y z
N MET A 1 -18.87 -35.49 -5.41
CA MET A 1 -18.66 -34.11 -4.91
C MET A 1 -19.99 -33.45 -4.55
N ARG A 2 -19.98 -32.36 -3.76
CA ARG A 2 -21.16 -31.49 -3.59
C ARG A 2 -20.99 -30.22 -4.42
N TYR A 3 -22.10 -29.66 -4.87
CA TYR A 3 -22.14 -28.52 -5.78
C TYR A 3 -23.17 -27.50 -5.32
N TRP A 4 -22.88 -26.22 -5.53
CA TRP A 4 -23.81 -25.12 -5.32
C TRP A 4 -24.42 -24.74 -6.67
N ALA A 5 -25.74 -24.59 -6.73
CA ALA A 5 -26.43 -24.20 -7.97
C ALA A 5 -27.07 -22.83 -7.82
N TYR A 6 -27.00 -22.02 -8.89
CA TYR A 6 -27.65 -20.72 -8.96
C TYR A 6 -29.01 -20.88 -9.65
N ILE A 7 -30.10 -20.78 -8.86
CA ILE A 7 -31.47 -21.01 -9.34
C ILE A 7 -32.33 -19.82 -8.94
N ASN A 8 -32.99 -19.18 -9.91
CA ASN A 8 -33.90 -18.06 -9.70
C ASN A 8 -33.30 -16.88 -8.89
N GLY A 9 -31.99 -16.65 -8.97
CA GLY A 9 -31.33 -15.55 -8.25
C GLY A 9 -30.86 -15.89 -6.84
N GLU A 10 -31.05 -17.13 -6.38
CA GLU A 10 -30.64 -17.59 -5.06
C GLU A 10 -29.71 -18.81 -5.16
N VAL A 11 -28.91 -19.03 -4.12
CA VAL A 11 -28.03 -20.20 -3.96
C VAL A 11 -28.57 -21.04 -2.78
N PRO A 12 -29.47 -22.02 -3.02
CA PRO A 12 -30.21 -22.72 -1.96
C PRO A 12 -29.37 -23.74 -1.15
N GLY A 13 -28.04 -23.66 -1.23
CA GLY A 13 -27.10 -24.51 -0.49
C GLY A 13 -26.34 -25.51 -1.38
N SER A 14 -25.66 -26.45 -0.73
CA SER A 14 -24.88 -27.49 -1.41
C SER A 14 -25.69 -28.77 -1.64
N PHE A 15 -25.71 -29.26 -2.87
CA PHE A 15 -26.44 -30.44 -3.31
C PHE A 15 -25.49 -31.52 -3.82
N SER A 16 -25.90 -32.79 -3.74
CA SER A 16 -25.25 -33.86 -4.53
C SER A 16 -25.72 -33.80 -6.00
N PRO A 17 -24.99 -34.42 -6.96
CA PRO A 17 -25.39 -34.42 -8.38
C PRO A 17 -26.81 -34.97 -8.61
N GLU A 18 -27.19 -36.02 -7.87
CA GLU A 18 -28.52 -36.62 -7.92
C GLU A 18 -29.60 -35.66 -7.38
N GLN A 19 -29.30 -34.93 -6.30
CA GLN A 19 -30.21 -33.93 -5.75
C GLN A 19 -30.40 -32.76 -6.71
N LEU A 20 -29.35 -32.30 -7.39
CA LEU A 20 -29.46 -31.25 -8.41
C LEU A 20 -30.38 -31.66 -9.58
N ALA A 21 -30.29 -32.92 -10.02
CA ALA A 21 -31.17 -33.42 -11.07
C ALA A 21 -32.65 -33.43 -10.63
N ALA A 22 -32.93 -33.74 -9.36
CA ALA A 22 -34.28 -33.72 -8.81
C ALA A 22 -34.90 -32.32 -8.67
N VAL A 23 -34.10 -31.24 -8.71
CA VAL A 23 -34.63 -29.87 -8.58
C VAL A 23 -35.28 -29.42 -9.90
N PRO A 24 -36.56 -29.01 -9.89
CA PRO A 24 -37.24 -28.52 -11.08
C PRO A 24 -36.60 -27.21 -11.57
N GLY A 25 -36.34 -27.13 -12.88
CA GLY A 25 -35.71 -25.95 -13.50
C GLY A 25 -34.18 -26.03 -13.64
N VAL A 26 -33.53 -27.05 -13.07
CA VAL A 26 -32.11 -27.32 -13.33
C VAL A 26 -31.96 -27.99 -14.70
N SER A 27 -31.13 -27.38 -15.55
CA SER A 27 -30.79 -27.84 -16.89
C SER A 27 -29.28 -27.79 -17.10
N ASN A 28 -28.80 -28.31 -18.24
CA ASN A 28 -27.37 -28.26 -18.60
C ASN A 28 -26.80 -26.82 -18.67
N ALA A 29 -27.67 -25.80 -18.76
CA ALA A 29 -27.29 -24.39 -18.80
C ALA A 29 -27.24 -23.71 -17.42
N THR A 30 -27.70 -24.37 -16.35
CA THR A 30 -27.67 -23.82 -14.98
C THR A 30 -26.23 -23.64 -14.50
N LEU A 31 -25.94 -22.54 -13.82
CA LEU A 31 -24.60 -22.27 -13.27
C LEU A 31 -24.39 -23.02 -11.95
N VAL A 32 -23.27 -23.72 -11.86
CA VAL A 32 -22.92 -24.62 -10.76
C VAL A 32 -21.47 -24.36 -10.35
N CYS A 33 -21.19 -24.38 -9.04
CA CYS A 33 -19.87 -24.24 -8.43
C CYS A 33 -19.56 -25.46 -7.54
N PRO A 34 -18.36 -26.07 -7.59
CA PRO A 34 -17.95 -27.10 -6.63
C PRO A 34 -17.91 -26.53 -5.21
N ALA A 35 -18.42 -27.29 -4.22
CA ALA A 35 -18.40 -26.85 -2.81
C ALA A 35 -17.04 -27.06 -2.12
N GLU A 36 -16.14 -27.83 -2.74
CA GLU A 36 -14.76 -28.01 -2.28
C GLU A 36 -13.87 -26.91 -2.88
N GLY A 37 -13.76 -25.79 -2.17
CA GLY A 37 -12.92 -24.66 -2.55
C GLY A 37 -13.40 -23.35 -1.94
N GLU A 38 -12.54 -22.33 -1.97
CA GLU A 38 -12.95 -20.95 -1.70
C GLU A 38 -13.88 -20.49 -2.83
N ILE A 39 -14.95 -19.78 -2.49
CA ILE A 39 -16.03 -19.40 -3.41
C ILE A 39 -15.55 -18.21 -4.25
N ASP A 40 -14.65 -18.47 -5.19
CA ASP A 40 -14.19 -17.46 -6.12
C ASP A 40 -15.23 -17.26 -7.23
N GLU A 41 -15.50 -16.01 -7.62
CA GLU A 41 -16.44 -15.67 -8.69
C GLU A 41 -16.12 -16.33 -10.05
N LYS A 42 -14.89 -16.84 -10.21
CA LYS A 42 -14.40 -17.50 -11.42
C LYS A 42 -14.71 -19.00 -11.52
N SER A 43 -15.26 -19.62 -10.47
CA SER A 43 -15.52 -21.07 -10.44
C SER A 43 -16.93 -21.48 -10.89
N TRP A 44 -17.82 -20.51 -11.17
CA TRP A 44 -19.15 -20.77 -11.71
C TRP A 44 -19.09 -21.22 -13.17
N ARG A 45 -19.47 -22.47 -13.41
CA ARG A 45 -19.49 -23.09 -14.75
C ARG A 45 -20.86 -23.68 -15.05
N ARG A 46 -21.14 -23.97 -16.32
CA ARG A 46 -22.41 -24.60 -16.70
C ARG A 46 -22.46 -26.04 -16.16
N ALA A 47 -23.62 -26.48 -15.71
CA ALA A 47 -23.83 -27.84 -15.18
C ALA A 47 -23.34 -28.94 -16.15
N GLY A 48 -23.47 -28.71 -17.46
CA GLY A 48 -23.00 -29.64 -18.49
C GLY A 48 -21.48 -29.78 -18.62
N GLU A 49 -20.68 -28.90 -18.01
CA GLU A 49 -19.20 -29.01 -18.00
C GLU A 49 -18.68 -30.00 -16.95
N PHE A 50 -19.54 -30.42 -16.01
CA PHE A 50 -19.20 -31.41 -14.98
C PHE A 50 -19.81 -32.76 -15.35
N ASP A 51 -18.97 -33.75 -15.67
CA ASP A 51 -19.41 -35.08 -16.13
C ASP A 51 -20.38 -35.77 -15.15
N GLU A 52 -20.18 -35.59 -13.83
CA GLU A 52 -21.05 -36.16 -12.79
C GLU A 52 -22.48 -35.57 -12.84
N VAL A 53 -22.59 -34.26 -13.04
CA VAL A 53 -23.87 -33.53 -13.06
C VAL A 53 -24.58 -33.75 -14.40
N ALA A 54 -23.83 -33.74 -15.50
CA ALA A 54 -24.34 -34.04 -16.84
C ALA A 54 -24.94 -35.46 -16.90
N ARG A 55 -24.30 -36.45 -16.28
CA ARG A 55 -24.80 -37.83 -16.22
C ARG A 55 -26.10 -37.95 -15.42
N ALA A 56 -26.18 -37.28 -14.26
CA ALA A 56 -27.39 -37.29 -13.43
C ALA A 56 -28.58 -36.60 -14.12
N LEU A 57 -28.34 -35.50 -14.85
CA LEU A 57 -29.37 -34.83 -15.66
C LEU A 57 -29.82 -35.70 -16.84
N ALA A 58 -28.90 -36.37 -17.52
CA ALA A 58 -29.23 -37.29 -18.61
C ALA A 58 -30.06 -38.49 -18.15
N GLU A 59 -29.79 -39.03 -16.95
CA GLU A 59 -30.56 -40.13 -16.37
C GLU A 59 -32.00 -39.72 -16.02
N ARG A 60 -32.19 -38.49 -15.51
CA ARG A 60 -33.53 -37.93 -15.28
C ARG A 60 -34.31 -37.75 -16.58
N ASP A 61 -33.67 -37.18 -17.60
CA ASP A 61 -34.33 -36.90 -18.87
C ASP A 61 -34.60 -38.21 -19.66
N ALA A 62 -33.86 -39.30 -19.37
CA ALA A 62 -34.10 -40.63 -19.92
C ALA A 62 -35.22 -41.42 -19.23
N ALA A 63 -35.72 -40.97 -18.06
CA ALA A 63 -36.78 -41.66 -17.34
C ALA A 63 -38.16 -41.42 -18.02
N PRO A 64 -38.84 -42.47 -18.52
CA PRO A 64 -40.06 -42.31 -19.33
C PRO A 64 -41.26 -41.86 -18.48
N ALA A 65 -41.86 -40.73 -18.87
CA ALA A 65 -43.08 -40.19 -18.29
C ALA A 65 -44.30 -41.11 -18.54
N ALA A 66 -44.95 -41.56 -17.46
CA ALA A 66 -46.15 -42.39 -17.51
C ALA A 66 -47.41 -41.57 -17.90
N ALA A 67 -48.23 -42.16 -18.77
CA ALA A 67 -49.39 -41.56 -19.44
C ALA A 67 -50.66 -41.40 -18.55
N PRO A 68 -51.55 -40.43 -18.85
CA PRO A 68 -52.87 -40.29 -18.21
C PRO A 68 -54.00 -41.06 -18.92
N SER A 69 -54.99 -41.46 -18.12
CA SER A 69 -56.15 -42.34 -18.40
C SER A 69 -57.37 -41.62 -19.02
N PRO A 70 -58.22 -42.25 -19.87
CA PRO A 70 -59.44 -41.66 -20.42
C PRO A 70 -60.75 -42.18 -19.76
N ALA A 71 -61.80 -41.36 -19.77
CA ALA A 71 -63.18 -41.68 -19.33
C ALA A 71 -64.23 -41.13 -20.34
N PRO A 72 -65.48 -41.67 -20.39
CA PRO A 72 -66.20 -41.92 -21.67
C PRO A 72 -67.58 -41.25 -21.89
N ALA A 73 -68.00 -41.26 -23.18
CA ALA A 73 -69.32 -41.48 -23.83
C ALA A 73 -70.68 -40.85 -23.35
N ALA A 74 -71.47 -40.33 -24.32
CA ALA A 74 -72.94 -40.48 -24.56
C ALA A 74 -73.52 -39.27 -25.35
N ALA A 75 -74.73 -39.23 -25.92
CA ALA A 75 -75.46 -40.01 -26.94
C ALA A 75 -76.86 -39.34 -27.14
N ALA A 76 -77.28 -39.14 -28.40
CA ALA A 76 -78.65 -39.24 -28.96
C ALA A 76 -79.80 -38.19 -28.78
N ALA A 77 -80.58 -38.09 -29.89
CA ALA A 77 -82.03 -37.80 -30.11
C ALA A 77 -82.55 -36.33 -30.07
N ALA A 78 -83.51 -35.80 -30.84
CA ALA A 78 -84.32 -36.08 -32.07
C ALA A 78 -85.79 -35.59 -31.83
N SER A 79 -86.29 -34.72 -32.73
CA SER A 79 -87.68 -34.44 -33.24
C SER A 79 -88.92 -34.54 -32.30
N THR A 80 -90.02 -33.77 -32.40
CA THR A 80 -90.97 -33.64 -33.54
C THR A 80 -92.15 -32.69 -33.16
N ALA A 81 -92.84 -32.15 -34.17
CA ALA A 81 -93.93 -31.15 -34.16
C ALA A 81 -95.37 -31.72 -34.14
N VAL A 82 -96.37 -30.86 -33.79
CA VAL A 82 -97.81 -30.98 -34.18
C VAL A 82 -98.46 -29.57 -34.26
N SER A 83 -99.33 -29.33 -35.25
CA SER A 83 -100.14 -28.12 -35.52
C SER A 83 -101.62 -28.48 -35.75
N ALA A 84 -102.57 -27.60 -35.36
CA ALA A 84 -103.81 -27.25 -36.12
C ALA A 84 -104.81 -26.37 -35.31
N THR A 85 -104.47 -25.10 -35.07
CA THR A 85 -105.38 -23.99 -34.68
C THR A 85 -104.97 -22.68 -35.40
N SER A 86 -104.52 -22.81 -36.64
CA SER A 86 -103.37 -22.08 -37.20
C SER A 86 -103.54 -20.62 -37.62
N ASP A 87 -104.71 -19.97 -37.55
CA ASP A 87 -104.88 -18.66 -38.22
C ASP A 87 -104.87 -17.46 -37.25
N VAL A 88 -105.71 -17.46 -36.22
CA VAL A 88 -105.63 -16.45 -35.13
C VAL A 88 -104.41 -16.71 -34.25
N ASP A 89 -104.12 -17.99 -34.00
CA ASP A 89 -102.87 -18.36 -33.34
C ASP A 89 -101.67 -17.94 -34.19
N SER A 90 -101.69 -17.98 -35.54
CA SER A 90 -100.52 -17.47 -36.30
C SER A 90 -100.29 -15.96 -36.16
N MET A 91 -101.32 -15.14 -35.96
CA MET A 91 -101.14 -13.71 -35.72
C MET A 91 -100.66 -13.41 -34.31
N LEU A 92 -101.18 -14.14 -33.31
CA LEU A 92 -100.68 -14.09 -31.93
C LEU A 92 -99.26 -14.65 -31.83
N ASP A 93 -98.96 -15.72 -32.55
CA ASP A 93 -97.63 -16.34 -32.66
C ASP A 93 -96.67 -15.43 -33.42
N SER A 94 -97.11 -14.73 -34.47
CA SER A 94 -96.28 -13.77 -35.21
C SER A 94 -95.98 -12.51 -34.40
N SER A 95 -96.98 -11.96 -33.70
CA SER A 95 -96.79 -10.78 -32.86
C SER A 95 -95.99 -11.11 -31.59
N SER A 96 -96.24 -12.26 -30.97
CA SER A 96 -95.44 -12.76 -29.86
C SER A 96 -94.02 -13.08 -30.30
N ALA A 97 -93.80 -13.72 -31.46
CA ALA A 97 -92.46 -13.95 -32.01
C ALA A 97 -91.69 -12.64 -32.25
N LYS A 98 -92.35 -11.58 -32.75
CA LYS A 98 -91.72 -10.26 -32.91
C LYS A 98 -91.34 -9.64 -31.56
N LEU A 99 -92.21 -9.74 -30.56
CA LEU A 99 -91.91 -9.26 -29.21
C LEU A 99 -90.77 -10.06 -28.58
N PHE A 100 -90.78 -11.39 -28.70
CA PHE A 100 -89.70 -12.23 -28.20
C PHE A 100 -88.38 -11.96 -28.90
N ASN A 101 -88.39 -11.76 -30.22
CA ASN A 101 -87.19 -11.37 -30.96
C ASN A 101 -86.68 -10.00 -30.50
N HIS A 102 -87.57 -9.01 -30.32
CA HIS A 102 -87.17 -7.69 -29.84
C HIS A 102 -86.65 -7.73 -28.39
N VAL A 103 -87.25 -8.53 -27.51
CA VAL A 103 -86.76 -8.74 -26.14
C VAL A 103 -85.42 -9.47 -26.16
N ALA A 104 -85.23 -10.46 -27.03
CA ALA A 104 -83.96 -11.14 -27.21
C ALA A 104 -82.87 -10.17 -27.71
N ASP A 105 -83.20 -9.29 -28.66
CA ASP A 105 -82.31 -8.24 -29.15
C ASP A 105 -81.95 -7.25 -28.03
N LEU A 106 -82.92 -6.80 -27.23
CA LEU A 106 -82.68 -5.95 -26.06
C LEU A 106 -81.81 -6.64 -25.01
N MET A 107 -82.05 -7.91 -24.72
CA MET A 107 -81.22 -8.68 -23.80
C MET A 107 -79.78 -8.78 -24.31
N LYS A 108 -79.61 -9.07 -25.60
CA LYS A 108 -78.29 -9.12 -26.25
C LYS A 108 -77.60 -7.76 -26.25
N GLU A 109 -78.33 -6.67 -26.47
CA GLU A 109 -77.81 -5.31 -26.38
C GLU A 109 -77.38 -4.96 -24.94
N LEU A 110 -78.17 -5.36 -23.93
CA LEU A 110 -77.82 -5.17 -22.52
C LEU A 110 -76.60 -6.00 -22.12
N GLU A 111 -76.47 -7.22 -22.63
CA GLU A 111 -75.31 -8.08 -22.41
C GLU A 111 -74.07 -7.48 -23.08
N MET A 112 -74.16 -7.06 -24.35
CA MET A 112 -73.11 -6.29 -25.04
C MET A 112 -72.70 -5.05 -24.24
N ARG A 113 -73.65 -4.25 -23.73
CA ARG A 113 -73.31 -3.07 -22.91
C ARG A 113 -72.66 -3.43 -21.58
N ARG A 114 -72.95 -4.60 -21.00
CA ARG A 114 -72.26 -5.08 -19.79
C ARG A 114 -70.84 -5.52 -20.11
N GLU A 115 -70.63 -6.20 -21.22
CA GLU A 115 -69.31 -6.61 -21.72
C GLU A 115 -68.45 -5.40 -22.07
N GLU A 116 -68.99 -4.39 -22.77
CA GLU A 116 -68.30 -3.14 -23.08
C GLU A 116 -67.87 -2.42 -21.79
N LYS A 117 -68.75 -2.31 -20.80
CA LYS A 117 -68.39 -1.72 -19.49
C LYS A 117 -67.32 -2.53 -18.77
N ALA A 118 -67.40 -3.86 -18.81
CA ALA A 118 -66.38 -4.73 -18.24
C ALA A 118 -65.02 -4.54 -18.94
N LEU A 119 -65.02 -4.40 -20.27
CA LEU A 119 -63.82 -4.13 -21.06
C LEU A 119 -63.21 -2.77 -20.72
N VAL A 120 -64.03 -1.71 -20.66
CA VAL A 120 -63.57 -0.36 -20.29
C VAL A 120 -62.95 -0.36 -18.90
N LEU A 121 -63.58 -1.04 -17.92
CA LEU A 121 -63.02 -1.16 -16.57
C LEU A 121 -61.72 -1.97 -16.55
N SER A 122 -61.62 -3.03 -17.35
CA SER A 122 -60.40 -3.82 -17.50
C SER A 122 -59.25 -2.99 -18.07
N LEU A 123 -59.51 -2.27 -19.17
CA LEU A 123 -58.54 -1.36 -19.79
C LEU A 123 -58.13 -0.22 -18.86
N GLN A 124 -59.07 0.34 -18.08
CA GLN A 124 -58.77 1.35 -17.07
C GLN A 124 -57.81 0.81 -16.01
N ARG A 125 -58.02 -0.42 -15.52
CA ARG A 125 -57.10 -1.08 -14.56
C ARG A 125 -55.72 -1.33 -15.16
N GLN A 126 -55.66 -1.75 -16.42
CA GLN A 126 -54.38 -1.93 -17.13
C GLN A 126 -53.64 -0.59 -17.29
N MET A 127 -54.36 0.48 -17.65
CA MET A 127 -53.79 1.82 -17.77
C MET A 127 -53.28 2.38 -16.43
N THR A 128 -53.96 2.09 -15.32
CA THR A 128 -53.45 2.47 -14.00
C THR A 128 -52.21 1.67 -13.63
N ALA A 129 -52.20 0.35 -13.88
CA ALA A 129 -51.03 -0.49 -13.62
C ALA A 129 -49.79 -0.02 -14.42
N LEU A 130 -49.95 0.28 -15.71
CA LEU A 130 -48.87 0.80 -16.54
C LEU A 130 -48.38 2.19 -16.08
N LYS A 131 -49.27 3.04 -15.57
CA LYS A 131 -48.87 4.34 -14.98
C LYS A 131 -48.04 4.15 -13.71
N ASP A 132 -48.42 3.21 -12.87
CA ASP A 132 -47.70 2.90 -11.63
C ASP A 132 -46.33 2.28 -11.96
N GLU A 133 -46.26 1.38 -12.95
CA GLU A 133 -44.99 0.84 -13.46
C GLU A 133 -44.07 1.93 -14.05
N LEU A 134 -44.63 2.87 -14.81
CA LEU A 134 -43.88 4.00 -15.34
C LEU A 134 -43.36 4.92 -14.23
N ALA A 135 -44.16 5.18 -13.19
CA ALA A 135 -43.75 5.94 -12.03
C ALA A 135 -42.60 5.24 -11.28
N GLN A 136 -42.75 3.94 -11.00
CA GLN A 136 -41.69 3.14 -10.38
C GLN A 136 -40.40 3.11 -11.21
N SER A 137 -40.52 3.05 -12.54
CA SER A 137 -39.36 3.10 -13.44
C SER A 137 -38.63 4.45 -13.36
N ARG A 138 -39.38 5.56 -13.29
CA ARG A 138 -38.82 6.91 -13.11
C ARG A 138 -38.13 7.06 -11.76
N ASP A 139 -38.72 6.54 -10.68
CA ASP A 139 -38.10 6.60 -9.35
C ASP A 139 -36.80 5.78 -9.30
N ARG A 140 -36.78 4.60 -9.94
CA ARG A 140 -35.55 3.80 -10.09
C ARG A 140 -34.50 4.54 -10.91
N SER A 141 -34.89 5.18 -12.01
CA SER A 141 -33.97 6.01 -12.82
C SER A 141 -33.36 7.15 -12.00
N ALA A 142 -34.18 7.89 -11.25
CA ALA A 142 -33.72 8.98 -10.38
C ALA A 142 -32.75 8.49 -9.29
N MET A 143 -33.01 7.32 -8.70
CA MET A 143 -32.05 6.71 -7.75
C MET A 143 -30.73 6.31 -8.40
N LEU A 144 -30.76 5.79 -9.64
CA LEU A 144 -29.55 5.42 -10.38
C LEU A 144 -28.74 6.67 -10.77
N GLU A 145 -29.40 7.75 -11.18
CA GLU A 145 -28.76 9.05 -11.47
C GLU A 145 -28.04 9.60 -10.24
N LEU A 146 -28.66 9.52 -9.06
CA LEU A 146 -28.03 9.96 -7.81
C LEU A 146 -26.83 9.09 -7.41
N ARG A 147 -26.91 7.77 -7.67
CA ARG A 147 -25.78 6.84 -7.45
C ARG A 147 -24.63 7.09 -8.43
N LEU A 148 -24.93 7.44 -9.68
CA LEU A 148 -23.91 7.77 -10.69
C LEU A 148 -23.06 8.99 -10.27
N LEU A 149 -23.70 10.02 -9.72
CA LEU A 149 -22.96 11.17 -9.15
C LEU A 149 -22.01 10.74 -8.04
N LYS A 150 -22.47 9.82 -7.16
CA LYS A 150 -21.64 9.33 -6.05
C LYS A 150 -20.42 8.54 -6.53
N ILE A 151 -20.54 7.80 -7.65
CA ILE A 151 -19.42 7.08 -8.26
C ILE A 151 -18.34 8.07 -8.71
N GLY A 152 -18.71 9.20 -9.31
CA GLY A 152 -17.76 10.24 -9.71
C GLY A 152 -16.94 10.80 -8.53
N GLU A 153 -17.60 11.09 -7.40
CA GLU A 153 -16.90 11.54 -6.18
C GLU A 153 -15.93 10.47 -5.65
N LEU A 154 -16.35 9.20 -5.65
CA LEU A 154 -15.52 8.08 -5.21
C LEU A 154 -14.30 7.90 -6.12
N GLU A 155 -14.46 8.02 -7.44
CA GLU A 155 -13.36 7.99 -8.39
C GLU A 155 -12.36 9.13 -8.16
N GLU A 156 -12.84 10.36 -7.89
CA GLU A 156 -11.95 11.48 -7.56
C GLU A 156 -11.19 11.26 -6.25
N THR A 157 -11.86 10.72 -5.22
CA THR A 157 -11.16 10.36 -3.97
C THR A 157 -10.12 9.27 -4.20
N ALA A 158 -10.44 8.24 -4.99
CA ALA A 158 -9.50 7.18 -5.35
C ALA A 158 -8.29 7.72 -6.13
N ARG A 159 -8.50 8.67 -7.06
CA ARG A 159 -7.40 9.34 -7.78
C ARG A 159 -6.51 10.16 -6.84
N LYS A 160 -7.10 10.88 -5.87
CA LYS A 160 -6.35 11.66 -4.86
C LYS A 160 -5.53 10.74 -3.97
N ASP A 161 -6.13 9.66 -3.47
CA ASP A 161 -5.44 8.69 -2.63
C ASP A 161 -4.29 8.01 -3.39
N GLN A 162 -4.51 7.66 -4.67
CA GLN A 162 -3.47 7.10 -5.52
C GLN A 162 -2.29 8.07 -5.71
N ALA A 163 -2.56 9.37 -5.91
CA ALA A 163 -1.51 10.38 -6.01
C ALA A 163 -0.74 10.54 -4.68
N VAL A 164 -1.43 10.48 -3.54
CA VAL A 164 -0.79 10.50 -2.21
C VAL A 164 0.11 9.28 -2.04
N ILE A 165 -0.37 8.07 -2.38
CA ILE A 165 0.43 6.83 -2.31
C ILE A 165 1.69 6.96 -3.17
N GLN A 166 1.58 7.44 -4.41
CA GLN A 166 2.74 7.65 -5.28
C GLN A 166 3.74 8.65 -4.70
N SER A 167 3.25 9.75 -4.12
CA SER A 167 4.11 10.74 -3.47
C SER A 167 4.86 10.15 -2.26
N LEU A 168 4.18 9.35 -1.43
CA LEU A 168 4.78 8.68 -0.28
C LEU A 168 5.80 7.62 -0.72
N GLN A 169 5.51 6.86 -1.77
CA GLN A 169 6.47 5.91 -2.34
C GLN A 169 7.74 6.60 -2.85
N SER A 170 7.60 7.73 -3.56
CA SER A 170 8.76 8.49 -4.02
C SER A 170 9.59 9.06 -2.86
N ASN A 171 8.94 9.50 -1.78
CA ASN A 171 9.61 10.01 -0.57
C ASN A 171 10.33 8.89 0.18
N LEU A 172 9.72 7.71 0.32
CA LEU A 172 10.37 6.54 0.91
C LEU A 172 11.61 6.14 0.12
N GLN A 173 11.53 6.06 -1.22
CA GLN A 173 12.68 5.77 -2.06
C GLN A 173 13.79 6.83 -1.93
N ALA A 174 13.44 8.11 -1.82
CA ALA A 174 14.41 9.17 -1.59
C ALA A 174 15.10 9.02 -0.22
N ARG A 175 14.35 8.68 0.84
CA ARG A 175 14.89 8.44 2.18
C ARG A 175 15.78 7.20 2.24
N GLU A 176 15.42 6.12 1.54
CA GLU A 176 16.23 4.91 1.43
C GLU A 176 17.58 5.22 0.77
N LYS A 177 17.58 5.96 -0.35
CA LYS A 177 18.81 6.41 -1.01
C LYS A 177 19.67 7.28 -0.09
N ALA A 178 19.06 8.25 0.60
CA ALA A 178 19.78 9.09 1.55
C ALA A 178 20.39 8.27 2.71
N HIS A 179 19.69 7.24 3.19
CA HIS A 179 20.22 6.32 4.20
C HIS A 179 21.39 5.48 3.68
N GLU A 180 21.35 5.01 2.44
CA GLU A 180 22.45 4.29 1.80
C GLU A 180 23.68 5.17 1.63
N GLU A 181 23.50 6.41 1.17
CA GLU A 181 24.57 7.40 1.06
C GLU A 181 25.19 7.71 2.43
N ALA A 182 24.36 7.90 3.45
CA ALA A 182 24.82 8.10 4.82
C ALA A 182 25.63 6.89 5.34
N ARG A 183 25.18 5.66 5.08
CA ARG A 183 25.93 4.44 5.43
C ARG A 183 27.29 4.39 4.74
N GLN A 184 27.34 4.65 3.44
CA GLN A 184 28.60 4.70 2.69
C GLN A 184 29.53 5.79 3.24
N SER A 185 29.00 6.95 3.62
CA SER A 185 29.78 8.04 4.22
C SER A 185 30.36 7.63 5.58
N LEU A 186 29.59 6.93 6.42
CA LEU A 186 30.05 6.44 7.71
C LEU A 186 31.18 5.42 7.55
N ASP A 187 31.09 4.52 6.56
CA ASP A 187 32.14 3.53 6.32
C ASP A 187 33.41 4.17 5.77
N ARG A 188 33.31 5.22 4.93
CA ARG A 188 34.48 6.03 4.53
C ARG A 188 35.13 6.69 5.75
N MET A 189 34.35 7.35 6.60
CA MET A 189 34.87 8.01 7.81
C MET A 189 35.50 7.02 8.80
N LYS A 190 34.94 5.81 8.94
CA LYS A 190 35.56 4.74 9.74
C LYS A 190 36.92 4.33 9.19
N ASN A 191 37.02 4.12 7.88
CA ASN A 191 38.28 3.75 7.24
C ASN A 191 39.34 4.85 7.41
N GLU A 192 38.94 6.12 7.30
CA GLU A 192 39.81 7.28 7.57
C GLU A 192 40.25 7.35 9.03
N LEU A 193 39.35 7.11 9.97
CA LEU A 193 39.67 7.04 11.40
C LEU A 193 40.65 5.89 11.68
N GLU A 194 40.45 4.71 11.11
CA GLU A 194 41.39 3.61 11.25
C GLU A 194 42.76 3.93 10.65
N ALA A 195 42.81 4.58 9.49
CA ALA A 195 44.05 5.00 8.86
C ALA A 195 44.81 6.04 9.72
N THR A 196 44.11 7.03 10.25
CA THR A 196 44.70 8.03 11.17
C THR A 196 45.18 7.39 12.48
N ARG A 197 44.43 6.43 13.03
CA ARG A 197 44.84 5.67 14.22
C ARG A 197 46.12 4.85 13.98
N ARG A 198 46.26 4.23 12.80
CA ARG A 198 47.50 3.52 12.41
C ARG A 198 48.70 4.48 12.32
N ARG A 199 48.53 5.63 11.65
CA ARG A 199 49.57 6.68 11.56
C ARG A 199 49.97 7.21 12.94
N GLN A 200 49.00 7.42 13.83
CA GLN A 200 49.28 7.86 15.20
C GLN A 200 50.08 6.80 15.97
N PHE A 201 49.74 5.52 15.81
CA PHE A 201 50.48 4.42 16.42
C PHE A 201 51.94 4.38 15.93
N GLU A 202 52.16 4.48 14.61
CA GLU A 202 53.49 4.55 14.00
C GLU A 202 54.30 5.74 14.55
N ALA A 203 53.70 6.94 14.59
CA ALA A 203 54.35 8.12 15.16
C ALA A 203 54.71 7.94 16.64
N ASN A 204 53.85 7.31 17.44
CA ASN A 204 54.13 7.01 18.84
C ASN A 204 55.28 5.99 18.99
N THR A 205 55.35 4.98 18.12
CA THR A 205 56.47 4.03 18.11
C THR A 205 57.78 4.71 17.74
N ASP A 206 57.77 5.60 16.75
CA ASP A 206 58.95 6.38 16.34
C ASP A 206 59.44 7.31 17.45
N LEU A 207 58.52 8.01 18.13
CA LEU A 207 58.85 8.84 19.29
C LEU A 207 59.47 8.01 20.42
N SER A 208 58.93 6.82 20.70
CA SER A 208 59.51 5.90 21.69
C SER A 208 60.95 5.48 21.33
N VAL A 209 61.21 5.18 20.05
CA VAL A 209 62.57 4.86 19.56
C VAL A 209 63.50 6.08 19.70
N ARG A 210 63.05 7.28 19.32
CA ARG A 210 63.82 8.52 19.46
C ARG A 210 64.14 8.82 20.92
N ASN A 211 63.19 8.67 21.84
CA ASN A 211 63.43 8.89 23.27
C ASN A 211 64.52 7.93 23.80
N ARG A 212 64.45 6.64 23.44
CA ARG A 212 65.50 5.68 23.82
C ARG A 212 66.88 6.04 23.25
N LEU A 213 66.93 6.63 22.06
CA LEU A 213 68.18 7.08 21.45
C LEU A 213 68.72 8.34 22.15
N VAL A 214 67.85 9.29 22.48
CA VAL A 214 68.19 10.48 23.28
C VAL A 214 68.73 10.06 24.66
N ASP A 215 68.12 9.09 25.33
CA ASP A 215 68.59 8.58 26.62
C ASP A 215 69.99 7.96 26.51
N LYS A 216 70.24 7.17 25.46
CA LYS A 216 71.57 6.59 25.18
C LYS A 216 72.62 7.67 24.93
N LEU A 217 72.32 8.62 24.05
CA LEU A 217 73.24 9.72 23.73
C LEU A 217 73.51 10.61 24.96
N SER A 218 72.49 10.85 25.80
CA SER A 218 72.64 11.61 27.04
C SER A 218 73.58 10.91 28.02
N LYS A 219 73.45 9.57 28.13
CA LYS A 219 74.36 8.77 28.94
C LYS A 219 75.79 8.77 28.39
N ASP A 220 75.97 8.53 27.09
CA ASP A 220 77.29 8.54 26.44
C ASP A 220 77.98 9.91 26.58
N LEU A 221 77.20 10.99 26.51
CA LEU A 221 77.69 12.35 26.73
C LEU A 221 78.14 12.54 28.18
N SER A 222 77.34 12.11 29.17
CA SER A 222 77.75 12.17 30.58
C SER A 222 79.00 11.35 30.90
N ASP A 223 79.18 10.19 30.26
CA ASP A 223 80.36 9.34 30.44
C ASP A 223 81.61 10.00 29.84
N LYS A 224 81.48 10.67 28.69
CA LYS A 224 82.54 11.47 28.07
C LYS A 224 82.90 12.71 28.90
N GLU A 225 81.91 13.41 29.44
CA GLU A 225 82.15 14.55 30.35
C GLU A 225 82.93 14.11 31.58
N LEU A 226 82.57 12.96 32.18
CA LEU A 226 83.30 12.38 33.30
C LEU A 226 84.72 11.96 32.90
N ALA A 227 84.91 11.35 31.72
CA ALA A 227 86.23 10.98 31.21
C ALA A 227 87.12 12.21 30.96
N LEU A 228 86.56 13.28 30.40
CA LEU A 228 87.25 14.56 30.22
C LEU A 228 87.65 15.18 31.56
N ALA A 229 86.75 15.20 32.54
CA ALA A 229 87.05 15.69 33.89
C ALA A 229 88.21 14.89 34.55
N LYS A 230 88.23 13.57 34.37
CA LYS A 230 89.34 12.71 34.83
C LYS A 230 90.65 13.04 34.11
N ALA A 231 90.63 13.19 32.78
CA ALA A 231 91.81 13.52 31.98
C ALA A 231 92.38 14.90 32.35
N LEU A 232 91.53 15.91 32.52
CA LEU A 232 91.93 17.26 32.96
C LEU A 232 92.57 17.22 34.36
N ASN A 233 92.08 16.41 35.28
CA ASN A 233 92.72 16.23 36.59
C ASN A 233 94.09 15.55 36.49
N VAL A 234 94.27 14.58 35.59
CA VAL A 234 95.59 13.97 35.35
C VAL A 234 96.55 15.00 34.76
N ILE A 235 96.09 15.80 33.79
CA ILE A 235 96.89 16.89 33.20
C ILE A 235 97.34 17.85 34.29
N ARG A 236 96.43 18.32 35.15
CA ARG A 236 96.78 19.21 36.29
C ARG A 236 97.85 18.59 37.21
N ARG A 237 97.74 17.30 37.53
CA ARG A 237 98.76 16.61 38.35
C ARG A 237 100.11 16.52 37.65
N LEU A 238 100.11 16.21 36.36
CA LEU A 238 101.34 16.17 35.56
C LEU A 238 101.96 17.56 35.43
N GLU A 239 101.14 18.60 35.27
CA GLU A 239 101.58 19.99 35.33
C GLU A 239 102.23 20.29 36.69
N GLU A 240 101.57 19.96 37.81
CA GLU A 240 102.13 20.12 39.16
C GLU A 240 103.46 19.37 39.36
N ASP A 241 103.55 18.12 38.91
CA ASP A 241 104.78 17.32 39.00
C ASP A 241 105.90 17.87 38.11
N LEU A 242 105.58 18.37 36.92
CA LEU A 242 106.54 19.03 36.03
C LEU A 242 107.07 20.33 36.65
N HIS A 243 106.21 21.13 37.30
CA HIS A 243 106.63 22.31 38.07
C HIS A 243 107.57 21.93 39.23
N ARG A 244 107.39 20.77 39.86
CA ARG A 244 108.29 20.25 40.90
C ARG A 244 109.65 19.80 40.36
N LEU A 245 109.65 19.10 39.22
CA LEU A 245 110.87 18.56 38.61
C LEU A 245 111.71 19.63 37.91
N CYS A 246 111.07 20.69 37.40
CA CYS A 246 111.72 21.80 36.72
C CYS A 246 111.30 23.17 37.31
N PRO A 247 111.79 23.56 38.51
CA PRO A 247 111.41 24.82 39.19
C PRO A 247 111.82 26.12 38.45
N GLY A 248 112.31 26.05 37.21
CA GLY A 248 112.88 27.16 36.45
C GLY A 248 112.40 27.32 35.01
N LEU A 249 111.48 26.48 34.50
CA LEU A 249 110.90 26.67 33.15
C LEU A 249 109.64 27.55 33.14
N ALA A 250 109.12 27.94 34.31
CA ALA A 250 107.85 28.68 34.46
C ALA A 250 107.96 30.21 34.22
N ALA A 251 108.99 30.68 33.50
CA ALA A 251 109.13 32.08 33.13
C ALA A 251 109.54 32.23 31.65
N ALA A 252 108.71 31.71 30.74
CA ALA A 252 108.63 32.24 29.38
C ALA A 252 107.35 33.09 29.29
N PRO A 253 107.41 34.34 28.79
CA PRO A 253 106.24 35.23 28.74
C PRO A 253 105.17 34.67 27.78
N PRO A 254 103.89 35.04 27.97
CA PRO A 254 102.82 34.61 27.06
C PRO A 254 103.10 35.15 25.65
N VAL A 255 103.33 34.24 24.71
CA VAL A 255 103.24 34.56 23.29
C VAL A 255 101.77 34.89 23.01
N VAL A 256 101.54 36.16 22.71
CA VAL A 256 100.30 36.69 22.16
C VAL A 256 99.99 35.92 20.88
N THR A 257 99.11 34.92 20.95
CA THR A 257 98.47 34.37 19.76
C THR A 257 97.32 35.29 19.39
N GLU A 258 97.61 36.10 18.37
CA GLU A 258 96.69 36.81 17.48
C GLU A 258 95.32 36.11 17.30
N PRO A 259 94.20 36.87 17.30
CA PRO A 259 92.92 36.36 16.86
C PRO A 259 92.94 36.20 15.34
N LEU A 260 93.21 34.98 14.86
CA LEU A 260 93.09 34.67 13.46
C LEU A 260 91.61 34.60 13.07
N ALA A 261 91.23 35.62 12.31
CA ALA A 261 90.37 35.54 11.13
C ALA A 261 88.98 34.89 11.30
N SER A 262 87.99 35.78 11.30
CA SER A 262 86.76 35.64 10.51
C SER A 262 86.91 34.72 9.29
N PRO A 263 86.02 33.73 9.08
CA PRO A 263 85.79 33.20 7.75
C PRO A 263 84.89 34.16 6.94
N PRO A 264 85.02 34.16 5.61
CA PRO A 264 84.58 35.23 4.75
C PRO A 264 83.06 35.27 4.57
N GLU A 265 82.58 36.51 4.52
CA GLU A 265 81.44 36.92 3.72
C GLU A 265 81.66 36.45 2.26
N ALA A 266 80.88 35.46 1.83
CA ALA A 266 80.62 35.20 0.43
C ALA A 266 79.10 35.01 0.26
N ALA A 267 78.52 35.97 -0.43
CA ALA A 267 77.11 36.13 -0.81
C ALA A 267 76.62 35.01 -1.77
N PRO A 268 75.53 35.26 -2.49
CA PRO A 268 74.12 35.19 -2.13
C PRO A 268 73.49 33.92 -2.73
N MET A 269 72.16 33.79 -2.65
CA MET A 269 71.31 32.77 -3.29
C MET A 269 71.08 31.49 -2.48
N THR A 270 69.91 31.36 -1.88
CA THR A 270 68.72 30.80 -2.56
C THR A 270 67.61 30.72 -1.52
N GLU A 271 66.54 31.48 -1.72
CA GLU A 271 65.27 31.29 -1.03
C GLU A 271 64.76 29.87 -1.32
N LEU A 272 65.05 28.91 -0.44
CA LEU A 272 64.30 27.66 -0.36
C LEU A 272 63.11 27.90 0.55
N SER A 273 62.09 28.46 -0.08
CA SER A 273 60.67 28.14 0.10
C SER A 273 60.35 27.33 1.36
N VAL A 274 59.90 28.03 2.41
CA VAL A 274 58.96 27.48 3.38
C VAL A 274 57.84 26.77 2.59
N PRO A 275 57.45 25.52 2.88
CA PRO A 275 56.17 25.04 2.42
C PRO A 275 55.15 25.93 3.11
N ALA A 276 54.59 26.86 2.34
CA ALA A 276 53.48 27.68 2.76
C ALA A 276 52.46 26.75 3.42
N ALA A 277 52.18 27.00 4.70
CA ALA A 277 50.89 26.63 5.24
C ALA A 277 49.84 27.11 4.22
N PRO A 278 48.89 26.27 3.81
CA PRO A 278 47.88 26.69 2.85
C PRO A 278 47.17 27.91 3.44
N LYS A 279 47.42 29.07 2.84
CA LYS A 279 46.68 30.29 3.10
C LYS A 279 45.20 29.93 2.86
N PRO A 280 44.30 30.17 3.82
CA PRO A 280 42.89 29.95 3.60
C PRO A 280 42.46 30.81 2.39
N PRO A 281 41.65 30.27 1.46
CA PRO A 281 41.19 31.06 0.33
C PRO A 281 40.45 32.29 0.83
N ALA A 282 40.95 33.47 0.42
CA ALA A 282 40.24 34.73 0.62
C ALA A 282 38.90 34.68 -0.15
N PRO A 283 37.85 35.25 0.44
CA PRO A 283 36.49 35.14 -0.07
C PRO A 283 36.37 35.98 -1.35
N SER A 284 35.97 35.34 -2.45
CA SER A 284 35.54 36.06 -3.64
C SER A 284 34.16 35.59 -4.06
N ALA A 285 33.26 36.56 -3.92
CA ALA A 285 31.97 36.72 -4.55
C ALA A 285 30.79 35.92 -3.97
N PRO A 286 29.62 36.58 -3.94
CA PRO A 286 28.64 36.42 -2.89
C PRO A 286 27.75 35.23 -3.18
N LEU A 287 27.58 34.39 -2.16
CA LEU A 287 26.36 33.60 -2.05
C LEU A 287 25.17 34.58 -2.14
N PRO A 288 24.07 34.20 -2.84
CA PRO A 288 22.85 34.96 -2.77
C PRO A 288 22.52 35.14 -1.30
N THR A 289 22.26 36.40 -0.96
CA THR A 289 21.75 36.90 0.29
C THR A 289 20.81 35.85 0.88
N VAL A 290 21.32 35.07 1.84
CA VAL A 290 20.48 34.46 2.86
C VAL A 290 20.02 35.68 3.64
N THR A 291 18.94 36.26 3.14
CA THR A 291 18.07 37.11 3.94
C THR A 291 17.90 36.35 5.24
N ALA A 292 18.29 37.00 6.33
CA ALA A 292 17.68 36.75 7.61
C ALA A 292 16.19 37.03 7.44
N ASP A 293 15.48 36.07 6.85
CA ASP A 293 14.11 35.75 7.21
C ASP A 293 14.33 34.78 8.37
N GLU A 294 14.48 35.35 9.56
CA GLU A 294 13.48 35.15 10.59
C GLU A 294 13.27 33.64 10.78
N PRO A 295 13.80 33.03 11.86
CA PRO A 295 13.46 31.65 12.14
C PRO A 295 11.95 31.58 12.12
N ALA A 296 11.39 30.86 11.14
CA ALA A 296 9.95 30.67 11.04
C ALA A 296 9.45 30.39 12.46
N PRO A 297 8.45 31.15 12.95
CA PRO A 297 7.96 30.96 14.31
C PRO A 297 7.79 29.47 14.50
N ALA A 298 8.43 28.94 15.56
CA ALA A 298 8.36 27.54 15.92
C ALA A 298 6.93 27.08 15.60
N PRO A 299 6.74 26.07 14.73
CA PRO A 299 5.41 25.72 14.23
C PRO A 299 4.54 25.69 15.46
N ALA A 300 3.55 26.60 15.51
CA ALA A 300 2.75 26.87 16.69
C ALA A 300 2.52 25.51 17.31
N TYR A 301 3.09 25.30 18.51
CA TYR A 301 3.01 24.04 19.23
C TYR A 301 1.56 23.64 19.05
N LEU A 302 1.34 22.65 18.17
CA LEU A 302 0.00 22.17 17.92
C LEU A 302 -0.27 21.50 19.24
N GLU A 303 -0.87 22.30 20.11
CA GLU A 303 -1.56 21.88 21.29
C GLU A 303 -2.22 20.59 20.86
N PRO A 304 -1.80 19.44 21.45
CA PRO A 304 -2.30 18.14 21.02
C PRO A 304 -3.80 18.31 20.94
N PRO A 305 -4.44 18.08 19.77
CA PRO A 305 -5.83 18.46 19.56
C PRO A 305 -6.57 17.94 20.77
N HIS A 306 -7.12 18.88 21.56
CA HIS A 306 -7.92 18.59 22.74
C HIS A 306 -8.66 17.32 22.46
N ALA A 307 -8.36 16.28 23.24
CA ALA A 307 -8.92 14.94 23.16
C ALA A 307 -10.22 14.99 22.36
N VAL A 308 -10.12 14.77 21.05
CA VAL A 308 -11.29 14.67 20.20
C VAL A 308 -12.05 13.55 20.86
N GLU A 309 -13.20 13.87 21.44
CA GLU A 309 -14.15 12.90 21.95
C GLU A 309 -14.23 11.83 20.88
N GLY A 310 -13.56 10.71 21.12
CA GLY A 310 -13.43 9.65 20.14
C GLY A 310 -14.85 9.35 19.73
N SER A 311 -15.16 9.48 18.44
CA SER A 311 -16.50 9.21 17.92
C SER A 311 -17.00 7.93 18.61
N LYS A 312 -18.20 7.96 19.21
CA LYS A 312 -18.75 6.82 19.98
C LYS A 312 -18.40 5.41 19.44
N PRO A 313 -18.37 5.14 18.11
CA PRO A 313 -17.90 3.86 17.59
C PRO A 313 -16.43 3.52 17.88
N GLN A 314 -15.50 4.47 17.86
CA GLN A 314 -14.08 4.22 18.14
C GLN A 314 -13.82 3.89 19.62
N LEU A 315 -14.55 4.52 20.54
CA LEU A 315 -14.50 4.16 21.97
C LEU A 315 -15.09 2.77 22.22
N ALA A 316 -16.16 2.39 21.51
CA ALA A 316 -16.74 1.06 21.59
C ALA A 316 -15.79 -0.03 21.05
N LEU A 317 -15.09 0.25 19.95
CA LEU A 317 -14.11 -0.66 19.36
C LEU A 317 -12.87 -0.83 20.24
N ALA A 318 -12.37 0.26 20.84
CA ALA A 318 -11.28 0.21 21.81
C ALA A 318 -11.66 -0.59 23.07
N ALA A 319 -12.89 -0.44 23.58
CA ALA A 319 -13.39 -1.21 24.72
C ALA A 319 -13.54 -2.71 24.40
N LEU A 320 -13.96 -3.06 23.17
CA LEU A 320 -14.02 -4.44 22.70
C LEU A 320 -12.62 -5.06 22.60
N LEU A 321 -11.67 -4.38 21.98
CA LEU A 321 -10.30 -4.87 21.85
C LEU A 321 -9.63 -5.10 23.22
N LYS A 322 -9.87 -4.20 24.19
CA LYS A 322 -9.35 -4.35 25.56
C LYS A 322 -9.96 -5.53 26.31
N ARG A 323 -11.17 -5.98 25.93
CA ARG A 323 -11.84 -7.15 26.50
C ARG A 323 -11.36 -8.46 25.90
N PHE A 324 -10.97 -8.45 24.62
CA PHE A 324 -10.45 -9.62 23.92
C PHE A 324 -8.95 -9.84 24.12
N PHE A 325 -8.19 -8.76 24.34
CA PHE A 325 -6.74 -8.82 24.56
C PHE A 325 -6.35 -8.10 25.85
N PRO A 326 -6.55 -8.71 27.03
CA PRO A 326 -5.99 -8.21 28.28
C PRO A 326 -4.47 -8.42 28.27
N GLY A 327 -3.75 -7.58 27.53
CA GLY A 327 -2.29 -7.55 27.53
C GLY A 327 -1.76 -7.06 28.88
N GLN A 328 -0.83 -7.81 29.46
CA GLN A 328 -0.15 -7.45 30.71
C GLN A 328 0.52 -6.07 30.59
N PRO A 329 0.49 -5.25 31.65
CA PRO A 329 1.20 -3.98 31.68
C PRO A 329 2.71 -4.23 31.69
N HIS A 330 3.42 -3.63 30.73
CA HIS A 330 4.83 -3.30 30.84
C HIS A 330 4.98 -1.89 31.41
#